data_AF-A0A5J4U7A0-F1
#
_entry.id   AF-A0A5J4U7A0-F1
#
_cell.length_a   1.000
_cell.length_b   1.000
_cell.length_c   1.000
_cell.angle_alpha   90.00
_cell.angle_beta   90.00
_cell.angle_gamma   90.00
#
_symmetry.space_group_name_H-M   'P 1'
#
loop_
_entity.id
_entity.type
_entity.pdbx_description
1 polymer ?
#
loop_
_entity_poly.entity_id
_entity_poly.type
_entity_poly.pdbx_seq_one_letter_code
_entity_poly.pdbx_strand_id
1 'polypeptide(L)'
;GDLQHLIKKEDFRQVSFPVKGNQIFQCGQRLQIEVDFKSVPSKVVFFIDGEQQKNYVTGVPDKIRFFAFVQQKGSSFHITRSERLRQSSARIDADSVAWKWGQNWKRN
;
A
#
# COMPACT_ATOMS: atom_id res chain seq x y z
N GLY A 1 5.97 -9.17 5.23
CA GLY A 1 6.80 -7.98 5.47
C GLY A 1 5.91 -6.92 6.10
N ASP A 2 6.40 -6.24 7.12
CA ASP A 2 5.66 -5.16 7.79
C ASP A 2 6.01 -3.82 7.13
N LEU A 3 5.00 -3.09 6.64
CA LEU A 3 5.15 -1.74 6.07
C LEU A 3 5.26 -0.66 7.15
N GLN A 4 4.96 -0.96 8.43
CA GLN A 4 4.99 0.02 9.52
C GLN A 4 6.39 0.63 9.71
N HIS A 5 7.44 -0.06 9.30
CA HIS A 5 8.81 0.45 9.39
C HIS A 5 9.19 1.40 8.25
N LEU A 6 8.43 1.40 7.16
CA LEU A 6 8.47 2.44 6.12
C LEU A 6 7.63 3.66 6.54
N ILE A 7 7.27 3.76 7.82
CA ILE A 7 6.55 4.86 8.47
C ILE A 7 7.39 5.34 9.66
N LYS A 8 8.39 6.21 9.42
CA LYS A 8 9.18 6.89 10.44
C LYS A 8 8.39 8.14 10.86
N LYS A 9 8.24 8.34 12.16
CA LYS A 9 7.71 9.59 12.72
C LYS A 9 8.91 10.37 13.25
N GLU A 10 9.16 11.55 12.70
CA GLU A 10 10.06 12.54 13.31
C GLU A 10 9.19 13.73 13.75
N ASP A 11 9.30 14.12 15.02
CA ASP A 11 8.69 15.33 15.61
C ASP A 11 7.20 15.52 15.26
N PHE A 12 6.38 14.50 15.55
CA PHE A 12 4.93 14.48 15.28
C PHE A 12 4.53 14.57 13.80
N ARG A 13 5.47 14.51 12.87
CA ARG A 13 5.23 14.37 11.43
C ARG A 13 5.60 12.96 10.99
N GLN A 14 4.67 12.30 10.33
CA GLN A 14 4.93 11.03 9.65
C GLN A 14 5.81 11.32 8.43
N VAL A 15 7.12 11.10 8.55
CA VAL A 15 8.10 11.29 7.48
C VAL A 15 8.77 9.96 7.18
N SER A 16 8.18 9.19 6.29
CA SER A 16 9.00 8.32 5.46
C SER A 16 8.26 7.97 4.18
N PHE A 17 8.92 8.33 3.10
CA PHE A 17 8.67 7.80 1.79
C PHE A 17 9.96 7.10 1.42
N PRO A 18 10.00 5.77 1.30
CA PRO A 18 11.18 5.15 0.69
C PRO A 18 11.28 5.53 -0.80
N VAL A 19 10.23 6.15 -1.38
CA VAL A 19 10.17 6.57 -2.78
C VAL A 19 9.49 7.92 -2.91
N LYS A 20 10.15 8.84 -3.61
CA LYS A 20 9.58 10.15 -3.97
C LYS A 20 8.28 9.94 -4.76
N GLY A 21 7.22 10.66 -4.37
CA GLY A 21 5.91 10.60 -5.03
C GLY A 21 4.85 9.75 -4.33
N ASN A 22 5.21 9.01 -3.27
CA ASN A 22 4.20 8.51 -2.33
C ASN A 22 3.64 9.65 -1.49
N GLN A 23 2.37 9.54 -1.10
CA GLN A 23 1.67 10.51 -0.25
C GLN A 23 1.50 9.98 1.18
N ILE A 24 1.47 10.89 2.15
CA ILE A 24 1.00 10.59 3.52
C ILE A 24 -0.52 10.59 3.46
N PHE A 25 -1.14 9.54 3.99
CA PHE A 25 -2.60 9.52 4.09
C PHE A 25 -3.08 10.32 5.32
N GLN A 26 -4.25 10.92 5.19
CA GLN A 26 -4.92 11.73 6.19
C GLN A 26 -6.35 11.22 6.42
N CYS A 27 -6.95 11.64 7.53
CA CYS A 27 -8.37 11.35 7.80
C CYS A 27 -9.26 11.93 6.69
N GLY A 28 -10.29 11.19 6.30
CA GLY A 28 -11.24 11.59 5.26
C GLY A 28 -10.87 11.16 3.84
N GLN A 29 -9.65 10.65 3.61
CA GLN A 29 -9.24 10.15 2.30
C GLN A 29 -9.76 8.74 2.02
N ARG A 30 -9.92 8.43 0.73
CA ARG A 30 -10.24 7.09 0.25
C ARG A 30 -8.96 6.30 -0.03
N LEU A 31 -8.70 5.31 0.82
CA LEU A 31 -7.64 4.33 0.59
C LEU A 31 -8.16 3.17 -0.25
N GLN A 32 -7.35 2.71 -1.21
CA GLN A 32 -7.66 1.56 -2.04
C GLN A 32 -6.45 0.65 -2.16
N ILE A 33 -6.72 -0.65 -2.23
CA ILE A 33 -5.72 -1.69 -2.44
C ILE A 33 -6.23 -2.57 -3.57
N GLU A 34 -5.43 -2.74 -4.61
CA GLU A 34 -5.70 -3.73 -5.65
C GLU A 34 -4.69 -4.85 -5.56
N VAL A 35 -5.18 -6.08 -5.58
CA VAL A 35 -4.35 -7.29 -5.63
C VAL A 35 -4.59 -7.99 -6.96
N ASP A 36 -3.55 -8.05 -7.77
CA ASP A 36 -3.54 -8.74 -9.05
C ASP A 36 -2.81 -10.09 -8.92
N PHE A 37 -3.60 -11.16 -8.82
CA PHE A 37 -3.11 -12.54 -8.86
C PHE A 37 -2.88 -13.08 -10.27
N LYS A 38 -3.30 -12.36 -11.33
CA LYS A 38 -3.06 -12.80 -12.72
C LYS A 38 -1.65 -12.44 -13.19
N SER A 39 -1.06 -11.38 -12.64
CA SER A 39 0.35 -11.04 -12.85
C SER A 39 1.25 -12.12 -12.23
N VAL A 40 2.39 -12.40 -12.90
CA VAL A 40 3.47 -13.25 -12.37
C VAL A 40 4.77 -12.42 -12.37
N PRO A 41 5.29 -12.02 -11.19
CA PRO A 41 4.75 -12.25 -9.85
C PRO A 41 3.45 -11.48 -9.60
N SER A 42 2.64 -11.94 -8.65
CA SER A 42 1.43 -11.24 -8.18
C SER A 42 1.80 -9.83 -7.70
N LYS A 43 0.88 -8.88 -7.84
CA LYS A 43 1.14 -7.46 -7.51
C LYS A 43 0.09 -6.94 -6.53
N VAL A 44 0.53 -6.11 -5.59
CA VAL A 44 -0.34 -5.34 -4.69
C VAL A 44 0.02 -3.87 -4.83
N VAL A 45 -0.94 -3.06 -5.26
CA VAL A 45 -0.78 -1.61 -5.41
C VAL A 45 -1.71 -0.87 -4.47
N PHE A 46 -1.31 0.34 -4.11
CA PHE A 46 -2.05 1.20 -3.20
C PHE A 46 -2.47 2.48 -3.92
N PHE A 47 -3.62 3.02 -3.54
CA PHE A 47 -4.10 4.31 -4.02
C PHE A 47 -4.58 5.17 -2.86
N ILE A 48 -4.36 6.47 -2.97
CA ILE A 48 -4.89 7.50 -2.07
C ILE A 48 -5.71 8.45 -2.93
N ASP A 49 -7.02 8.56 -2.64
CA ASP A 49 -7.98 9.34 -3.43
C ASP A 49 -7.99 9.00 -4.94
N GLY A 50 -7.62 7.76 -5.28
CA GLY A 50 -7.54 7.29 -6.66
C GLY A 50 -6.17 7.49 -7.31
N GLU A 51 -5.24 8.19 -6.66
CA GLU A 51 -3.87 8.34 -7.13
C GLU A 51 -3.01 7.15 -6.69
N GLN A 52 -2.42 6.45 -7.66
CA GLN A 52 -1.57 5.29 -7.39
C GLN A 52 -0.27 5.70 -6.70
N GLN A 53 0.10 4.95 -5.67
CA GLN A 53 1.35 5.10 -4.96
C GLN A 53 2.50 4.38 -5.72
N LYS A 54 3.71 4.95 -5.65
CA LYS A 54 4.91 4.41 -6.30
C LYS A 54 5.42 3.12 -5.67
N ASN A 55 5.19 2.95 -4.36
CA ASN A 55 5.47 1.68 -3.70
C ASN A 55 4.39 0.64 -4.00
N TYR A 56 4.83 -0.55 -4.40
CA TYR A 56 3.96 -1.70 -4.60
C TYR A 56 4.65 -2.98 -4.12
N VAL A 57 3.87 -4.00 -3.77
CA VAL A 57 4.41 -5.28 -3.30
C VAL A 57 4.28 -6.33 -4.40
N THR A 58 5.28 -7.20 -4.53
CA THR A 58 5.27 -8.31 -5.49
C THR A 58 5.41 -9.66 -4.81
N GLY A 59 4.81 -10.69 -5.42
CA GLY A 59 4.99 -12.08 -5.00
C GLY A 59 4.27 -12.46 -3.71
N VAL A 60 3.10 -11.85 -3.46
CA VAL A 60 2.22 -12.29 -2.36
C VAL A 60 1.64 -13.67 -2.67
N PRO A 61 1.42 -14.52 -1.65
CA PRO A 61 0.84 -15.85 -1.82
C PRO A 61 -0.64 -15.78 -2.23
N ASP A 62 -1.16 -16.85 -2.83
CA ASP A 62 -2.53 -16.91 -3.36
C ASP A 62 -3.63 -16.78 -2.31
N LYS A 63 -3.28 -16.94 -1.02
CA LYS A 63 -4.20 -16.78 0.11
C LYS A 63 -3.76 -15.58 0.94
N ILE A 64 -4.59 -14.54 0.92
CA ILE A 64 -4.35 -13.29 1.65
C ILE A 64 -5.50 -12.94 2.59
N ARG A 65 -5.23 -12.03 3.52
CA ARG A 65 -6.22 -11.32 4.33
C ARG A 65 -5.91 -9.83 4.26
N PHE A 66 -6.95 -9.01 4.15
CA PHE A 66 -6.81 -7.56 4.28
C PHE A 66 -6.81 -7.20 5.77
N PHE A 67 -5.88 -6.36 6.18
CA PHE A 67 -5.74 -5.88 7.55
C PHE A 67 -5.68 -4.36 7.55
N ALA A 68 -6.39 -3.73 8.48
CA ALA A 68 -6.35 -2.30 8.71
C ALA A 68 -5.86 -2.05 10.14
N PHE A 69 -4.77 -1.29 10.26
CA PHE A 69 -4.20 -0.93 11.55
C PHE A 69 -4.73 0.43 12.01
N VAL A 70 -5.56 0.44 13.05
CA VAL A 70 -6.14 1.65 13.63
C VAL A 70 -5.51 1.89 15.01
N GLN A 71 -4.72 2.95 15.16
CA GLN A 71 -3.93 3.19 16.38
C GLN A 71 -4.45 4.38 17.23
N GLN A 72 -4.95 5.43 16.60
CA GLN A 72 -5.30 6.68 17.30
C GLN A 72 -6.71 6.60 17.90
N LYS A 73 -6.89 7.20 19.09
CA LYS A 73 -8.18 7.21 19.79
C LYS A 73 -9.24 7.90 18.93
N GLY A 74 -10.39 7.25 18.77
CA GLY A 74 -11.51 7.76 17.96
C GLY A 74 -11.32 7.57 16.45
N SER A 75 -10.19 7.05 15.99
CA SER A 75 -10.04 6.68 14.58
C SER A 75 -10.90 5.47 14.24
N SER A 76 -11.44 5.51 13.04
CA SER A 76 -12.19 4.41 12.44
C SER A 76 -12.00 4.46 10.93
N PHE A 77 -12.35 3.37 10.26
CA PHE A 77 -12.48 3.32 8.82
C PHE A 77 -13.77 2.58 8.50
N HIS A 78 -14.27 2.77 7.29
CA HIS A 78 -15.37 1.98 6.76
C HIS A 78 -15.03 1.50 5.36
N ILE A 79 -15.46 0.29 5.02
CA ILE A 79 -15.23 -0.31 3.71
C ILE A 79 -16.31 0.22 2.77
N THR A 80 -15.93 1.09 1.83
CA THR A 80 -16.87 1.66 0.86
C THR A 80 -17.06 0.79 -0.39
N ARG A 81 -16.09 -0.07 -0.71
CA ARG A 81 -16.12 -0.94 -1.89
C ARG A 81 -15.24 -2.19 -1.66
N SER A 82 -15.77 -3.35 -2.01
CA SER A 82 -15.06 -4.63 -2.03
C SER A 82 -15.59 -5.44 -3.20
N GLU A 83 -14.76 -5.70 -4.20
CA GLU A 83 -15.19 -6.37 -5.42
C GLU A 83 -14.04 -7.12 -6.08
N ARG A 84 -14.38 -7.94 -7.07
CA ARG A 84 -13.40 -8.56 -7.97
C ARG A 84 -13.38 -7.82 -9.30
N LEU A 85 -12.26 -7.19 -9.63
CA LEU A 85 -12.04 -6.56 -10.93
C LEU A 85 -11.69 -7.62 -12.00
N ARG A 86 -12.09 -7.38 -13.26
CA ARG A 86 -11.69 -8.24 -14.39
C ARG A 86 -10.22 -8.09 -14.74
N GLN A 87 -9.71 -6.86 -14.63
CA GLN A 87 -8.34 -6.47 -14.89
C GLN A 87 -7.92 -5.42 -13.84
N SER A 88 -6.64 -5.44 -13.47
CA SER A 88 -6.05 -4.43 -12.57
C SER A 88 -6.08 -3.06 -13.24
N SER A 89 -6.36 -2.01 -12.47
CA SER A 89 -6.24 -0.62 -12.93
C SER A 89 -4.82 -0.07 -12.78
N ALA A 90 -3.94 -0.83 -12.12
CA ALA A 90 -2.57 -0.44 -11.83
C ALA A 90 -1.74 -0.10 -13.07
N ARG A 91 -1.00 1.01 -12.99
CA ARG A 91 0.01 1.46 -13.96
C ARG A 91 1.35 1.62 -13.25
N ILE A 92 2.23 0.65 -13.42
CA ILE A 92 3.59 0.69 -12.87
C ILE A 92 4.49 1.41 -13.87
N ASP A 93 5.24 2.41 -13.40
CA ASP A 93 6.19 3.18 -14.21
C ASP A 93 7.64 3.00 -13.73
N ALA A 94 8.58 3.65 -14.43
CA ALA A 94 10.01 3.54 -14.14
C ALA A 94 10.40 4.05 -12.74
N ASP A 95 9.61 4.95 -12.16
CA ASP A 95 9.87 5.52 -10.82
C ASP A 95 9.22 4.68 -9.70
N SER A 96 8.49 3.63 -10.06
CA SER A 96 7.80 2.77 -9.10
C SER A 96 8.74 1.73 -8.50
N VAL A 97 8.64 1.48 -7.20
CA VAL A 97 9.51 0.53 -6.49
C VAL A 97 8.72 -0.68 -6.01
N ALA A 98 9.20 -1.85 -6.45
CA ALA A 98 8.70 -3.15 -6.05
C ALA A 98 9.34 -3.62 -4.74
N TRP A 99 8.49 -4.01 -3.78
CA TRP A 99 8.90 -4.68 -2.55
C TRP A 99 8.53 -6.14 -2.62
N LYS A 100 9.53 -7.03 -2.62
CA LYS A 100 9.25 -8.47 -2.66
C LYS A 100 8.68 -8.91 -1.32
N TRP A 101 7.54 -9.59 -1.36
CA TRP A 101 6.94 -10.21 -0.18
C TRP A 101 7.92 -11.19 0.50
N GLY A 102 7.82 -11.28 1.82
CA GLY A 102 8.67 -12.14 2.65
C GLY A 102 10.07 -11.58 2.94
N GLN A 103 10.49 -10.49 2.30
CA GLN A 103 11.76 -9.84 2.60
C GLN A 103 11.66 -8.83 3.75
N ASN A 104 12.82 -8.50 4.33
CA ASN A 104 12.95 -7.42 5.29
C ASN A 104 13.05 -6.09 4.55
N TRP A 105 12.07 -5.21 4.77
CA TRP A 105 11.95 -3.92 4.09
C TRP A 105 12.61 -2.75 4.85
N LYS A 106 13.32 -3.02 5.95
CA LYS A 106 14.00 -2.00 6.77
C LYS A 106 15.32 -1.47 6.17
N ARG A 107 15.75 -1.94 4.99
CA ARG A 107 17.13 -1.81 4.52
C ARG A 107 17.27 -1.35 3.05
N ASN A 108 16.31 -0.59 2.54
CA ASN A 108 16.43 0.08 1.24
C ASN A 108 16.69 1.56 1.42
#